data_AF-A0A3B0C1J6-F1
#
_entry.id   AF-A0A3B0C1J6-F1
#
_cell.length_a   1.000
_cell.length_b   1.000
_cell.length_c   1.000
_cell.angle_alpha   90.00
_cell.angle_beta   90.00
_cell.angle_gamma   90.00
#
_symmetry.space_group_name_H-M   'P 1'
#
loop_
_entity.id
_entity.type
_entity.pdbx_description
1 polymer ?
#
loop_
_entity_poly.entity_id
_entity_poly.type
_entity_poly.pdbx_seq_one_letter_code
_entity_poly.pdbx_strand_id
1 'polypeptide(L)'
;MTDSEDLRSVVGQIGANLRKDKSLVGDPTAVFMMGVLEAKINQHEYFLVASSGRTPEPWIKDKHLDGITYHPGKWTQVNPSLPANNQGWLTVRGEKVNLGDGIAGVTRPCSAVKLLVGLGKMGLKWQNVDYLRMSEMVYVGAGATDADHMRTWHGQGATNSWTAHSCDACEARIPYLICDVPRNRFAD
;
A
#
# COMPACT_ATOMS: atom_id res chain seq x y z
N MET A 1 6.09 -8.90 6.53
CA MET A 1 4.73 -8.74 6.00
C MET A 1 4.58 -9.73 4.86
N THR A 2 3.60 -10.62 4.94
CA THR A 2 3.49 -11.73 3.99
C THR A 2 2.52 -11.40 2.86
N ASP A 3 2.89 -11.77 1.64
CA ASP A 3 2.01 -11.73 0.47
C ASP A 3 1.06 -12.97 0.50
N SER A 4 -0.02 -12.97 -0.29
CA SER A 4 -0.86 -14.17 -0.47
C SER A 4 -1.48 -14.22 -1.86
N GLU A 5 -1.78 -15.44 -2.33
CA GLU A 5 -2.45 -15.65 -3.62
C GLU A 5 -3.82 -14.98 -3.68
N ASP A 6 -4.57 -15.01 -2.57
CA ASP A 6 -5.85 -14.32 -2.46
C ASP A 6 -5.68 -12.80 -2.64
N LEU A 7 -4.68 -12.18 -2.01
CA LEU A 7 -4.44 -10.74 -2.15
C LEU A 7 -3.96 -10.36 -3.55
N ARG A 8 -3.14 -11.21 -4.19
CA ARG A 8 -2.78 -11.04 -5.61
C ARG A 8 -4.02 -11.09 -6.50
N SER A 9 -4.94 -12.02 -6.24
CA SER A 9 -6.21 -12.14 -6.96
C SER A 9 -7.07 -10.88 -6.81
N VAL A 10 -7.18 -10.34 -5.59
CA VAL A 10 -7.89 -9.09 -5.30
C VAL A 10 -7.30 -7.93 -6.09
N VAL A 11 -5.99 -7.71 -6.03
CA VAL A 11 -5.34 -6.60 -6.77
C VAL A 11 -5.50 -6.79 -8.28
N GLY A 12 -5.39 -8.02 -8.77
CA GLY A 12 -5.62 -8.35 -10.18
C GLY A 12 -7.04 -8.01 -10.63
N GLN A 13 -8.04 -8.31 -9.81
CA GLN A 13 -9.43 -7.98 -10.07
C GLN A 13 -9.70 -6.47 -10.06
N ILE A 14 -9.12 -5.73 -9.11
CA ILE A 14 -9.15 -4.26 -9.11
C ILE A 14 -8.57 -3.72 -10.42
N GLY A 15 -7.41 -4.25 -10.86
CA GLY A 15 -6.81 -3.89 -12.13
C GLY A 15 -7.70 -4.21 -13.34
N ALA A 16 -8.45 -5.31 -13.32
CA ALA A 16 -9.42 -5.64 -14.36
C ALA A 16 -10.62 -4.69 -14.37
N ASN A 17 -11.12 -4.31 -13.18
CA ASN A 17 -12.21 -3.35 -13.03
C ASN A 17 -11.81 -1.95 -13.51
N LEU A 18 -10.60 -1.50 -13.18
CA LEU A 18 -10.04 -0.23 -13.68
C LEU A 18 -9.97 -0.17 -15.20
N ARG A 19 -9.58 -1.28 -15.86
CA ARG A 19 -9.55 -1.34 -17.35
C ARG A 19 -10.94 -1.26 -17.98
N LYS A 20 -11.99 -1.65 -17.26
CA LYS A 20 -13.39 -1.53 -17.71
C LYS A 20 -13.95 -0.12 -17.46
N ASP A 21 -13.38 0.64 -16.53
CA ASP A 21 -13.84 1.98 -16.20
C ASP A 21 -13.41 3.01 -17.25
N LYS A 22 -14.33 3.30 -18.18
CA LYS A 22 -14.11 4.28 -19.25
C LYS A 22 -13.84 5.71 -18.74
N SER A 23 -14.18 6.03 -17.49
CA SER A 23 -13.92 7.36 -16.91
C SER A 23 -12.48 7.53 -16.42
N LEU A 24 -11.81 6.44 -16.02
CA LEU A 24 -10.37 6.42 -15.74
C LEU A 24 -9.53 6.21 -17.01
N VAL A 25 -10.12 5.57 -18.03
CA VAL A 25 -9.56 5.44 -19.40
C VAL A 25 -9.37 6.80 -20.10
N GLY A 26 -9.77 7.92 -19.49
CA GLY A 26 -9.46 9.26 -19.99
C GLY A 26 -7.96 9.58 -20.05
N ASP A 27 -7.11 8.89 -19.27
CA ASP A 27 -5.66 9.00 -19.37
C ASP A 27 -5.03 7.66 -19.82
N PRO A 28 -4.82 7.44 -21.13
CA PRO A 28 -4.17 6.24 -21.63
C PRO A 28 -2.72 6.10 -21.13
N THR A 29 -2.12 7.16 -20.60
CA THR A 29 -0.76 7.19 -20.04
C THR A 29 -0.73 6.97 -18.53
N ALA A 30 -1.87 6.66 -17.90
CA ALA A 30 -1.96 6.50 -16.46
C ALA A 30 -1.02 5.38 -15.95
N VAL A 31 -0.19 5.74 -14.97
CA VAL A 31 0.68 4.80 -14.27
C VAL A 31 0.65 5.08 -12.77
N PHE A 32 0.26 4.07 -11.99
CA PHE A 32 0.16 4.18 -10.54
C PHE A 32 0.30 2.81 -9.87
N MET A 33 0.75 2.80 -8.62
CA MET A 33 0.77 1.61 -7.78
C MET A 33 -0.60 1.39 -7.15
N MET A 34 -1.03 0.14 -7.11
CA MET A 34 -2.20 -0.36 -6.39
C MET A 34 -1.71 -1.30 -5.29
N GLY A 35 -2.38 -1.29 -4.15
CA GLY A 35 -2.11 -2.27 -3.12
C GLY A 35 -3.32 -2.57 -2.27
N VAL A 36 -3.31 -3.77 -1.68
CA VAL A 36 -4.29 -4.21 -0.70
C VAL A 36 -3.62 -4.72 0.56
N LEU A 37 -4.26 -4.51 1.70
CA LEU A 37 -3.82 -4.98 3.01
C LEU A 37 -4.95 -5.75 3.69
N GLU A 38 -4.61 -6.91 4.22
CA GLU A 38 -5.46 -7.75 5.06
C GLU A 38 -4.81 -7.87 6.43
N ALA A 39 -5.51 -7.55 7.51
CA ALA A 39 -4.98 -7.71 8.86
C ALA A 39 -6.04 -8.24 9.80
N LYS A 40 -5.61 -9.03 10.78
CA LYS A 40 -6.43 -9.43 11.92
C LYS A 40 -5.77 -9.01 13.22
N ILE A 41 -6.39 -8.04 13.89
CA ILE A 41 -5.88 -7.38 15.10
C ILE A 41 -6.98 -7.45 16.16
N ASN A 42 -6.67 -7.97 17.35
CA ASN A 42 -7.62 -8.21 18.43
C ASN A 42 -8.90 -8.91 17.95
N GLN A 43 -8.76 -9.98 17.17
CA GLN A 43 -9.88 -10.74 16.58
C GLN A 43 -10.76 -9.96 15.57
N HIS A 44 -10.42 -8.72 15.23
CA HIS A 44 -11.10 -7.93 14.20
C HIS A 44 -10.30 -7.95 12.91
N GLU A 45 -10.99 -8.13 11.78
CA GLU A 45 -10.38 -8.15 10.45
C GLU A 45 -10.50 -6.79 9.76
N TYR A 46 -9.46 -6.42 9.01
CA TYR A 46 -9.33 -5.16 8.30
C TYR A 46 -8.90 -5.43 6.87
N PHE A 47 -9.64 -4.84 5.92
CA PHE A 47 -9.45 -5.05 4.48
C PHE A 47 -9.32 -3.69 3.79
N LEU A 48 -8.09 -3.28 3.50
CA LEU A 48 -7.79 -1.93 3.01
C LEU A 48 -7.28 -1.98 1.57
N VAL A 49 -7.62 -0.95 0.80
CA VAL A 49 -7.13 -0.74 -0.57
C VAL A 49 -6.57 0.66 -0.69
N ALA A 50 -5.41 0.82 -1.34
CA ALA A 50 -4.83 2.12 -1.61
C ALA A 50 -4.23 2.18 -3.02
N SER A 51 -4.12 3.40 -3.54
CA SER A 51 -3.40 3.67 -4.78
C SER A 51 -2.46 4.87 -4.62
N SER A 52 -1.36 4.87 -5.35
CA SER A 52 -0.40 5.97 -5.36
C SER A 52 0.16 6.21 -6.75
N GLY A 53 0.07 7.43 -7.24
CA GLY A 53 0.51 7.83 -8.57
C GLY A 53 1.03 9.26 -8.58
N ARG A 54 1.06 9.88 -9.77
CA ARG A 54 1.54 11.26 -9.95
C ARG A 54 0.67 12.30 -9.24
N THR A 55 -0.60 11.98 -9.01
CA THR A 55 -1.59 12.86 -8.38
C THR A 55 -1.89 12.39 -6.94
N PRO A 56 -2.26 13.31 -6.04
CA PRO A 56 -2.63 12.98 -4.66
C PRO A 56 -3.98 12.26 -4.54
N GLU A 57 -4.86 12.42 -5.53
CA GLU A 57 -6.16 11.76 -5.58
C GLU A 57 -5.99 10.23 -5.73
N PRO A 58 -6.84 9.44 -5.05
CA PRO A 58 -6.81 8.00 -5.21
C PRO A 58 -7.37 7.62 -6.58
N TRP A 59 -6.64 6.76 -7.29
CA TRP A 59 -7.00 6.22 -8.60
C TRP A 59 -8.04 5.10 -8.48
N ILE A 60 -7.94 4.31 -7.42
CA ILE A 60 -9.00 3.37 -7.03
C ILE A 60 -10.15 4.18 -6.42
N LYS A 61 -11.39 3.71 -6.63
CA LYS A 61 -12.68 4.26 -6.19
C LYS A 61 -13.56 3.08 -5.78
N ASP A 62 -14.62 3.32 -5.02
CA ASP A 62 -15.51 2.26 -4.52
C ASP A 62 -16.05 1.35 -5.64
N LYS A 63 -16.45 1.93 -6.79
CA LYS A 63 -16.90 1.17 -7.97
C LYS A 63 -15.87 0.17 -8.53
N HIS A 64 -14.58 0.33 -8.23
CA HIS A 64 -13.53 -0.59 -8.67
C HIS A 64 -13.40 -1.80 -7.73
N LEU A 65 -14.05 -1.76 -6.57
CA LEU A 65 -14.06 -2.85 -5.59
C LEU A 65 -15.22 -3.83 -5.83
N ASP A 66 -16.14 -3.49 -6.72
CA ASP A 66 -17.29 -4.32 -7.06
C ASP A 66 -16.87 -5.68 -7.64
N GLY A 67 -17.56 -6.73 -7.18
CA GLY A 67 -17.36 -8.10 -7.65
C GLY A 67 -16.15 -8.83 -7.07
N ILE A 68 -15.35 -8.20 -6.20
CA ILE A 68 -14.26 -8.89 -5.48
C ILE A 68 -14.85 -10.02 -4.63
N THR A 69 -14.48 -11.27 -4.92
CA THR A 69 -15.07 -12.46 -4.30
C THR A 69 -14.42 -12.84 -2.97
N TYR A 70 -13.15 -12.48 -2.77
CA TYR A 70 -12.45 -12.66 -1.51
C TYR A 70 -12.86 -11.54 -0.54
N HIS A 71 -13.54 -11.88 0.55
CA HIS A 71 -14.15 -10.92 1.50
C HIS A 71 -15.10 -9.90 0.84
N PRO A 72 -16.20 -10.37 0.24
CA PRO A 72 -17.08 -9.53 -0.58
C PRO A 72 -17.69 -8.40 0.25
N GLY A 73 -17.61 -7.17 -0.28
CA GLY A 73 -18.15 -5.96 0.35
C GLY A 73 -17.38 -5.45 1.57
N LYS A 74 -16.27 -6.08 1.98
CA LYS A 74 -15.48 -5.64 3.15
C LYS A 74 -14.33 -4.68 2.80
N TRP A 75 -13.88 -4.67 1.54
CA TRP A 75 -12.75 -3.86 1.10
C TRP A 75 -13.06 -2.37 1.19
N THR A 76 -12.20 -1.63 1.88
CA THR A 76 -12.37 -0.18 2.09
C THR A 76 -11.17 0.58 1.55
N GLN A 77 -11.42 1.64 0.78
CA GLN A 77 -10.36 2.50 0.28
C GLN A 77 -9.77 3.39 1.39
N VAL A 78 -8.44 3.49 1.44
CA VAL A 78 -7.71 4.45 2.26
C VAL A 78 -6.84 5.35 1.41
N ASN A 79 -6.85 6.66 1.70
CA ASN A 79 -5.95 7.64 1.07
C ASN A 79 -5.48 8.66 2.11
N PRO A 80 -4.63 8.26 3.08
CA PRO A 80 -4.16 9.18 4.09
C PRO A 80 -3.28 10.27 3.47
N SER A 81 -3.41 11.51 3.94
CA SER A 81 -2.36 12.51 3.78
C SER A 81 -1.09 12.02 4.47
N LEU A 82 0.03 12.13 3.77
CA LEU A 82 1.35 11.70 4.23
C LEU A 82 2.25 12.93 4.45
N PRO A 83 3.18 12.89 5.41
CA PRO A 83 4.09 14.00 5.64
C PRO A 83 4.93 14.34 4.41
N ALA A 84 5.19 15.62 4.19
CA ALA A 84 6.01 16.11 3.08
C ALA A 84 7.53 15.97 3.34
N ASN A 85 7.92 15.53 4.53
CA ASN A 85 9.30 15.39 4.98
C ASN A 85 9.41 14.21 5.96
N ASN A 86 10.57 14.03 6.58
CA ASN A 86 10.88 12.88 7.43
C ASN A 86 10.20 12.96 8.81
N GLN A 87 9.40 13.99 9.10
CA GLN A 87 8.87 14.27 10.43
C GLN A 87 7.36 13.95 10.51
N GLY A 88 6.92 13.48 11.68
CA GLY A 88 5.49 13.32 11.98
C GLY A 88 4.79 12.18 11.23
N TRP A 89 5.53 11.12 10.91
CA TRP A 89 4.98 9.89 10.33
C TRP A 89 4.16 9.13 11.37
N LEU A 90 3.16 8.39 10.89
CA LEU A 90 2.28 7.58 11.75
C LEU A 90 2.63 6.11 11.59
N THR A 91 2.93 5.42 12.69
CA THR A 91 3.12 3.98 12.70
C THR A 91 1.78 3.26 12.54
N VAL A 92 1.82 1.96 12.25
CA VAL A 92 0.62 1.11 12.22
C VAL A 92 -0.09 1.08 13.59
N ARG A 93 0.63 1.36 14.68
CA ARG A 93 0.08 1.47 16.05
C ARG A 93 -0.57 2.83 16.34
N GLY A 94 -0.50 3.78 15.41
CA GLY A 94 -1.01 5.14 15.59
C GLY A 94 -0.05 6.08 16.31
N GLU A 95 1.22 5.72 16.43
CA GLU A 95 2.24 6.53 17.12
C GLU A 95 2.96 7.46 16.14
N LYS A 96 3.41 8.61 16.63
CA LYS A 96 4.22 9.54 15.82
C LYS A 96 5.69 9.16 15.86
N VAL A 97 6.28 8.98 14.69
CA VAL A 97 7.70 8.66 14.48
C VAL A 97 8.30 9.63 13.46
N ASN A 98 9.61 9.82 13.54
CA ASN A 98 10.39 10.50 12.51
C ASN A 98 11.22 9.46 11.77
N LEU A 99 11.24 9.57 10.45
CA LEU A 99 12.13 8.80 9.59
C LEU A 99 13.57 9.32 9.74
N GLY A 100 14.56 8.45 9.53
CA GLY A 100 15.96 8.88 9.54
C GLY A 100 16.24 9.89 8.43
N ASP A 101 17.11 10.88 8.68
CA ASP A 101 17.34 12.03 7.78
C ASP A 101 17.92 11.63 6.41
N GLY A 102 18.55 10.45 6.31
CA GLY A 102 19.08 9.90 5.05
C GLY A 102 18.04 9.23 4.13
N ILE A 103 16.78 9.09 4.55
CA ILE A 103 15.75 8.46 3.73
C ILE A 103 15.30 9.42 2.64
N ALA A 104 15.64 9.11 1.39
CA ALA A 104 15.22 9.85 0.21
C ALA A 104 13.81 9.45 -0.28
N GLY A 105 13.20 10.26 -1.14
CA GLY A 105 11.93 9.91 -1.82
C GLY A 105 10.69 9.91 -0.91
N VAL A 106 10.76 10.60 0.23
CA VAL A 106 9.72 10.63 1.27
C VAL A 106 8.41 11.23 0.76
N THR A 107 8.49 12.17 -0.19
CA THR A 107 7.35 12.80 -0.88
C THR A 107 6.66 11.91 -1.93
N ARG A 108 7.23 10.74 -2.26
CA ARG A 108 6.68 9.78 -3.24
C ARG A 108 6.42 8.41 -2.59
N PRO A 109 5.38 8.30 -1.76
CA PRO A 109 5.04 7.05 -1.07
C PRO A 109 4.32 6.07 -2.01
N CYS A 110 4.66 4.79 -1.93
CA CYS A 110 3.92 3.71 -2.59
C CYS A 110 2.58 3.41 -1.90
N SER A 111 1.74 2.57 -2.50
CA SER A 111 0.49 2.13 -1.88
C SER A 111 0.69 1.45 -0.53
N ALA A 112 1.77 0.69 -0.34
CA ALA A 112 2.11 0.05 0.93
C ALA A 112 2.15 1.05 2.09
N VAL A 113 2.86 2.16 1.90
CA VAL A 113 2.98 3.21 2.91
C VAL A 113 1.61 3.82 3.23
N LYS A 114 0.77 4.06 2.21
CA LYS A 114 -0.61 4.53 2.41
C LYS A 114 -1.48 3.51 3.15
N LEU A 115 -1.32 2.22 2.91
CA LEU A 115 -2.05 1.16 3.60
C LEU A 115 -1.67 1.09 5.08
N LEU A 116 -0.36 1.08 5.38
CA LEU A 116 0.16 1.03 6.76
C LEU A 116 -0.25 2.27 7.56
N VAL A 117 -0.10 3.46 6.99
CA VAL A 117 -0.55 4.70 7.64
C VAL A 117 -2.08 4.75 7.75
N GLY A 118 -2.81 4.25 6.74
CA GLY A 118 -4.26 4.13 6.76
C GLY A 118 -4.74 3.27 7.91
N LEU A 119 -4.10 2.11 8.12
CA LEU A 119 -4.35 1.24 9.26
C LEU A 119 -4.02 1.93 10.60
N GLY A 120 -2.89 2.65 10.67
CA GLY A 120 -2.51 3.44 11.85
C GLY A 120 -3.51 4.52 12.23
N LYS A 121 -4.11 5.20 11.24
CA LYS A 121 -5.16 6.22 11.47
C LYS A 121 -6.45 5.68 12.06
N MET A 122 -6.65 4.36 12.04
CA MET A 122 -7.81 3.73 12.69
C MET A 122 -7.68 3.71 14.23
N GLY A 123 -6.52 4.05 14.81
CA GLY A 123 -6.35 4.19 16.26
C GLY A 123 -6.59 2.88 17.03
N LEU A 124 -6.26 1.75 16.40
CA LEU A 124 -6.50 0.42 16.97
C LEU A 124 -5.65 0.21 18.22
N LYS A 125 -6.14 -0.60 19.18
CA LYS A 125 -5.31 -1.05 20.30
C LYS A 125 -4.47 -2.24 19.87
N TRP A 126 -3.20 -2.09 19.58
CA TRP A 126 -2.36 -3.20 19.07
C TRP A 126 -1.87 -4.13 20.19
N GLN A 127 -2.77 -4.93 20.75
CA GLN A 127 -2.43 -5.92 21.78
C GLN A 127 -2.06 -7.27 21.15
N ASN A 128 -2.93 -7.79 20.26
CA ASN A 128 -2.69 -9.05 19.56
C ASN A 128 -2.83 -8.86 18.05
N VAL A 129 -1.80 -9.25 17.30
CA VAL A 129 -1.81 -9.26 15.83
C VAL A 129 -1.74 -10.72 15.40
N ASP A 130 -2.83 -11.25 14.87
CA ASP A 130 -2.88 -12.63 14.36
C ASP A 130 -2.15 -12.69 13.01
N TYR A 131 -2.42 -11.74 12.12
CA TYR A 131 -1.72 -11.60 10.84
C TYR A 131 -1.80 -10.17 10.29
N LEU A 132 -0.82 -9.83 9.44
CA LEU A 132 -0.87 -8.68 8.54
C LEU A 132 -0.22 -9.09 7.22
N ARG A 133 -1.01 -9.03 6.15
CA ARG A 133 -0.64 -9.40 4.79
C ARG A 133 -0.89 -8.23 3.86
N MET A 134 -0.11 -8.16 2.79
CA MET A 134 -0.23 -7.08 1.82
C MET A 134 0.28 -7.53 0.45
N SER A 135 -0.35 -7.05 -0.61
CA SER A 135 0.09 -7.25 -1.98
C SER A 135 0.01 -5.95 -2.76
N GLU A 136 0.95 -5.74 -3.69
CA GLU A 136 1.04 -4.55 -4.55
C GLU A 136 1.15 -4.95 -6.03
N MET A 137 0.63 -4.10 -6.91
CA MET A 137 0.73 -4.24 -8.37
C MET A 137 0.77 -2.86 -9.01
N VAL A 138 1.54 -2.70 -10.08
CA VAL A 138 1.50 -1.50 -10.91
C VAL A 138 0.34 -1.59 -11.91
N TYR A 139 -0.48 -0.55 -11.99
CA TYR A 139 -1.37 -0.31 -13.11
C TYR A 139 -0.63 0.47 -14.20
N VAL A 140 -0.69 -0.02 -15.43
CA VAL A 140 -0.12 0.62 -16.61
C VAL A 140 -1.22 0.76 -17.66
N GLY A 141 -1.52 2.00 -18.04
CA GLY A 141 -2.45 2.33 -19.12
C GLY A 141 -1.94 1.88 -20.48
N ALA A 142 -2.86 1.63 -21.42
CA ALA A 142 -2.53 1.07 -22.74
C ALA A 142 -1.65 1.97 -23.61
N GLY A 143 -1.57 3.28 -23.32
CA GLY A 143 -0.73 4.26 -24.01
C GLY A 143 0.44 4.76 -23.18
N ALA A 144 0.73 4.16 -22.03
CA ALA A 144 1.87 4.55 -21.20
C ALA A 144 3.18 4.10 -21.84
N THR A 145 4.02 5.06 -22.25
CA THR A 145 5.36 4.80 -22.80
C THR A 145 6.39 4.49 -21.71
N ASP A 146 6.06 4.79 -20.44
CA ASP A 146 6.93 4.55 -19.28
C ASP A 146 6.96 3.08 -18.83
N ALA A 147 6.20 2.20 -19.50
CA ALA A 147 6.10 0.77 -19.20
C ALA A 147 7.48 0.07 -19.24
N ASP A 148 8.37 0.52 -20.11
CA ASP A 148 9.69 -0.07 -20.34
C ASP A 148 10.68 0.14 -19.18
N HIS A 149 10.42 1.12 -18.31
CA HIS A 149 11.25 1.42 -17.13
C HIS A 149 10.61 0.98 -15.82
N MET A 150 9.38 0.46 -15.89
CA MET A 150 8.68 -0.06 -14.73
C MET A 150 9.05 -1.53 -14.56
N ARG A 151 9.46 -1.93 -13.36
CA ARG A 151 9.64 -3.36 -13.06
C ARG A 151 8.33 -4.07 -13.40
N THR A 152 8.37 -4.92 -14.41
CA THR A 152 7.30 -5.88 -14.67
C THR A 152 7.14 -6.70 -13.39
N TRP A 153 5.91 -6.82 -12.91
CA TRP A 153 5.63 -7.70 -11.78
C TRP A 153 6.04 -9.13 -12.17
N HIS A 154 7.10 -9.65 -11.58
CA HIS A 154 7.50 -11.05 -11.67
C HIS A 154 7.03 -11.73 -10.39
N GLY A 155 5.73 -12.01 -10.30
CA GLY A 155 5.13 -12.69 -9.16
C GLY A 155 5.60 -14.13 -9.01
N GLN A 156 6.81 -14.31 -8.52
CA GLN A 156 7.28 -15.52 -7.86
C GLN A 156 7.95 -15.11 -6.54
N GLY A 157 7.20 -14.37 -5.70
CA GLY A 157 7.65 -14.04 -4.36
C GLY A 157 7.64 -15.28 -3.48
N ALA A 158 8.81 -15.69 -2.99
CA ALA A 158 8.97 -16.74 -2.00
C ALA A 158 8.15 -16.44 -0.74
N THR A 159 7.53 -17.47 -0.18
CA THR A 159 6.67 -17.49 1.03
C THR A 159 7.28 -16.84 2.27
N ASN A 160 8.57 -16.49 2.25
CA ASN A 160 9.35 -16.03 3.40
C ASN A 160 9.99 -14.65 3.20
N SER A 161 9.65 -13.89 2.14
CA SER A 161 10.10 -12.51 1.95
C SER A 161 9.09 -11.51 2.53
N TRP A 162 9.54 -10.70 3.48
CA TRP A 162 8.67 -9.84 4.31
C TRP A 162 8.37 -8.47 3.69
N THR A 163 8.86 -8.21 2.48
CA THR A 163 8.51 -7.07 1.65
C THR A 163 7.82 -7.59 0.39
N ALA A 164 6.52 -7.29 0.22
CA ALA A 164 6.03 -7.07 -1.13
C ALA A 164 7.03 -6.09 -1.75
N HIS A 165 7.62 -6.41 -2.90
CA HIS A 165 8.79 -5.71 -3.47
C HIS A 165 8.51 -4.23 -3.74
N SER A 166 8.47 -3.42 -2.68
CA SER A 166 8.31 -2.00 -2.73
C SER A 166 9.63 -1.40 -3.26
N CYS A 167 9.59 -0.18 -3.79
CA CYS A 167 10.82 0.48 -4.21
C CYS A 167 11.78 0.68 -3.02
N ASP A 168 13.07 0.85 -3.28
CA ASP A 168 14.12 1.03 -2.25
C ASP A 168 13.73 2.08 -1.19
N ALA A 169 13.13 3.20 -1.62
CA ALA A 169 12.63 4.23 -0.72
C ALA A 169 11.50 3.74 0.20
N CYS A 170 10.60 2.88 -0.29
CA CYS A 170 9.55 2.26 0.54
C CYS A 170 10.12 1.16 1.45
N GLU A 171 11.05 0.33 0.99
CA GLU A 171 11.72 -0.66 1.83
C GLU A 171 12.45 0.00 3.01
N ALA A 172 13.07 1.18 2.82
CA ALA A 172 13.68 1.95 3.90
C ALA A 172 12.65 2.53 4.91
N ARG A 173 11.43 2.85 4.45
CA ARG A 173 10.37 3.46 5.29
C ARG A 173 9.56 2.46 6.08
N ILE A 174 9.20 1.33 5.46
CA ILE A 174 8.30 0.34 6.06
C ILE A 174 8.73 -0.08 7.47
N PRO A 175 10.02 -0.33 7.78
CA PRO A 175 10.47 -0.65 9.12
C PRO A 175 10.06 0.38 10.18
N TYR A 176 10.14 1.68 9.87
CA TYR A 176 9.72 2.75 10.79
C TYR A 176 8.21 2.74 11.04
N LEU A 177 7.43 2.26 10.07
CA LEU A 177 5.98 2.24 10.14
C LEU A 177 5.45 0.99 10.84
N ILE A 178 6.14 -0.15 10.72
CA ILE A 178 5.70 -1.44 11.29
C ILE A 178 6.37 -1.78 12.62
N CYS A 179 7.64 -1.39 12.81
CA CYS A 179 8.37 -1.70 14.02
C CYS A 179 8.15 -0.59 15.05
N ASP A 180 8.02 -1.03 16.29
CA ASP A 180 8.18 -0.21 17.48
C ASP A 180 9.68 0.12 17.60
N VAL A 181 10.21 0.96 16.70
CA VAL A 181 11.62 1.37 16.82
C VAL A 181 11.65 2.43 17.91
N PRO A 182 12.20 2.12 19.09
CA PRO A 182 12.20 3.08 20.17
C PRO A 182 13.06 4.28 19.73
N ARG A 183 12.62 5.49 20.12
CA ARG A 183 13.20 6.78 19.68
C ARG A 183 14.74 6.87 19.79
N ASN A 184 15.35 6.03 20.63
CA ASN A 184 16.77 5.95 20.90
C ASN A 184 17.60 5.09 19.91
N ARG A 185 17.02 4.55 18.84
CA ARG A 185 17.76 3.79 17.80
C ARG A 185 17.93 4.49 16.45
N PHE A 186 17.59 5.78 16.36
CA PHE A 186 17.82 6.60 15.16
C PHE A 186 18.83 7.74 15.37
N ALA A 187 19.52 7.76 16.50
CA ALA A 187 20.64 8.64 16.74
C ALA A 187 21.91 7.78 16.76
N ASP A 188 22.67 7.86 15.68
CA ASP A 188 24.12 8.10 15.69
C ASP A 188 24.47 8.86 14.40
#